data_AF-A0A7S3B7V0-F1
#
_entry.id   AF-A0A7S3B7V0-F1
#
_cell.length_a   1.000
_cell.length_b   1.000
_cell.length_c   1.000
_cell.angle_alpha   90.00
_cell.angle_beta   90.00
_cell.angle_gamma   90.00
#
_symmetry.space_group_name_H-M   'P 1'
#
loop_
_entity.id
_entity.type
_entity.pdbx_description
1 polymer ?
#
loop_
_entity_poly.entity_id
_entity_poly.type
_entity_poly.pdbx_seq_one_letter_code
_entity_poly.pdbx_strand_id
1 'polypeptide(L)'
;ASAAFDEDIRTWWAATTAAAGEWLAVDLRGSHTVHAIQINFADVGCSIIGGRPNATDAYRYLVEWRAPTVEATASGAVAAGWAIGTNSAATGSAGAMGTAAVGRVASAWKVVPGLNLSVNTLDRPHTYVELSAPLEGVGALRLTGLHQPGGARLSISGFRIFGIGPVGGSPPARVTAASVRVARDTADPRHATVTWAAAAGAEFYVVRYGVVASGAAKGSPLTHNYQVYGATSTDIRALVAGIAYSFAVDAVNSIGVTLGVAQTTLPANSVPHDA
;
A
#
# COMPACT_ATOMS: atom_id res chain seq x y z
N ALA A 1 -8.36 12.27 3.32
CA ALA A 1 -7.52 11.28 4.03
C ALA A 1 -7.01 10.20 3.08
N SER A 2 -7.84 9.67 2.16
CA SER A 2 -7.42 8.65 1.17
C SER A 2 -6.18 9.04 0.35
N ALA A 3 -6.02 10.32 0.00
CA ALA A 3 -4.86 10.84 -0.73
C ALA A 3 -3.50 10.70 -0.01
N ALA A 4 -3.48 10.29 1.27
CA ALA A 4 -2.23 9.92 1.95
C ALA A 4 -1.83 8.44 1.70
N PHE A 5 -2.67 7.66 1.03
CA PHE A 5 -2.55 6.20 0.89
C PHE A 5 -2.77 5.71 -0.55
N ASP A 6 -2.92 6.59 -1.52
CA ASP A 6 -3.20 6.23 -2.93
C ASP A 6 -1.95 6.05 -3.80
N GLU A 7 -0.76 6.20 -3.20
CA GLU A 7 0.55 6.10 -3.84
C GLU A 7 0.84 7.15 -4.92
N ASP A 8 -0.04 8.13 -5.14
CA ASP A 8 0.22 9.24 -6.08
C ASP A 8 0.87 10.41 -5.35
N ILE A 9 2.17 10.60 -5.62
CA ILE A 9 3.01 11.68 -5.08
C ILE A 9 2.42 13.08 -5.37
N ARG A 10 1.61 13.22 -6.41
CA ARG A 10 1.00 14.49 -6.82
C ARG A 10 -0.26 14.83 -6.04
N THR A 11 -0.73 13.93 -5.19
CA THR A 11 -1.88 14.15 -4.33
C THR A 11 -1.45 14.10 -2.87
N TRP A 12 -2.25 14.71 -1.99
CA TRP A 12 -1.97 14.74 -0.57
C TRP A 12 -3.24 14.94 0.25
N TRP A 13 -3.21 14.47 1.49
CA TRP A 13 -4.09 14.96 2.53
C TRP A 13 -3.44 16.14 3.25
N ALA A 14 -4.22 17.13 3.66
CA ALA A 14 -3.78 18.23 4.50
C ALA A 14 -4.76 18.44 5.66
N ALA A 15 -4.23 18.73 6.84
CA ALA A 15 -5.02 19.21 7.97
C ALA A 15 -5.68 20.55 7.64
N THR A 16 -6.76 20.86 8.36
CA THR A 16 -7.50 22.12 8.17
C THR A 16 -6.65 23.32 8.57
N THR A 17 -5.84 23.18 9.62
CA THR A 17 -5.03 24.26 10.19
C THR A 17 -3.54 23.91 10.21
N ALA A 18 -2.71 24.91 10.53
CA ALA A 18 -1.28 24.73 10.81
C ALA A 18 -1.00 24.57 12.32
N ALA A 19 -2.02 24.25 13.13
CA ALA A 19 -1.86 24.09 14.56
C ALA A 19 -1.08 22.81 14.91
N ALA A 20 -0.32 22.87 16.01
CA ALA A 20 0.29 21.68 16.59
C ALA A 20 -0.78 20.73 17.13
N GLY A 21 -0.57 19.43 16.97
CA GLY A 21 -1.46 18.37 17.44
C GLY A 21 -2.47 17.86 16.42
N GLU A 22 -2.50 18.42 15.21
CA GLU A 22 -3.25 17.84 14.08
C GLU A 22 -2.73 16.43 13.78
N TRP A 23 -3.62 15.51 13.41
CA TRP A 23 -3.26 14.11 13.26
C TRP A 23 -3.97 13.42 12.11
N LEU A 24 -3.34 12.36 11.62
CA LEU A 24 -3.91 11.40 10.66
C LEU A 24 -3.77 10.00 11.25
N ALA A 25 -4.85 9.22 11.28
CA ALA A 25 -4.82 7.84 11.73
C ALA A 25 -5.37 6.90 10.67
N VAL A 26 -4.90 5.66 10.71
CA VAL A 26 -5.35 4.57 9.85
C VAL A 26 -5.66 3.34 10.70
N ASP A 27 -6.82 2.74 10.44
CA ASP A 27 -7.22 1.45 10.99
C ASP A 27 -6.85 0.36 9.97
N LEU A 28 -6.02 -0.60 10.40
CA LEU A 28 -5.53 -1.70 9.56
C LEU A 28 -6.55 -2.84 9.44
N ARG A 29 -7.69 -2.77 10.14
CA ARG A 29 -8.81 -3.73 10.05
C ARG A 29 -8.41 -5.17 10.42
N GLY A 30 -7.46 -5.29 11.34
CA GLY A 30 -6.96 -6.58 11.81
C GLY A 30 -5.65 -6.41 12.55
N SER A 31 -5.15 -7.51 13.12
CA SER A 31 -3.85 -7.55 13.77
C SER A 31 -2.73 -7.73 12.75
N HIS A 32 -1.73 -6.87 12.69
CA HIS A 32 -0.63 -6.94 11.71
C HIS A 32 0.73 -6.97 12.40
N THR A 33 1.72 -7.52 11.70
CA THR A 33 3.14 -7.36 12.04
C THR A 33 3.73 -6.26 11.17
N VAL A 34 4.23 -5.18 11.78
CA VAL A 34 4.82 -4.03 11.07
C VAL A 34 6.34 -4.05 11.21
N HIS A 35 7.04 -3.95 10.09
CA HIS A 35 8.50 -3.97 10.01
C HIS A 35 9.11 -2.59 9.72
N ALA A 36 8.42 -1.75 8.95
CA ALA A 36 8.90 -0.43 8.61
C ALA A 36 7.76 0.55 8.35
N ILE A 37 8.05 1.84 8.44
CA ILE A 37 7.11 2.92 8.15
C ILE A 37 7.82 3.98 7.31
N GLN A 38 7.14 4.49 6.30
CA GLN A 38 7.58 5.65 5.54
C GLN A 38 6.54 6.76 5.58
N ILE A 39 7.02 7.99 5.77
CA ILE A 39 6.19 9.19 5.76
C ILE A 39 6.74 10.12 4.70
N ASN A 40 5.89 10.52 3.77
CA ASN A 40 6.13 11.54 2.79
C ASN A 40 5.23 12.74 3.11
N PHE A 41 5.86 13.84 3.50
CA PHE A 41 5.16 15.10 3.72
C PHE A 41 4.89 15.80 2.38
N ALA A 42 3.91 16.70 2.42
CA ALA A 42 3.69 17.76 1.44
C ALA A 42 3.75 19.11 2.17
N ASP A 43 4.09 20.19 1.47
CA ASP A 43 4.36 21.52 2.05
C ASP A 43 3.17 22.49 1.83
N VAL A 44 1.95 22.09 2.20
CA VAL A 44 0.75 22.92 1.95
C VAL A 44 0.74 24.17 2.81
N GLY A 45 0.73 25.33 2.16
CA GLY A 45 0.72 26.63 2.83
C GLY A 45 2.07 27.04 3.42
N CYS A 46 3.16 26.38 3.03
CA CYS A 46 4.51 26.76 3.42
C CYS A 46 4.87 28.14 2.84
N SER A 47 5.37 29.04 3.70
CA SER A 47 5.81 30.38 3.29
C SER A 47 7.30 30.47 2.91
N ILE A 48 8.05 29.37 3.00
CA ILE A 48 9.48 29.36 2.68
C ILE A 48 9.67 29.33 1.16
N ILE A 49 10.38 30.32 0.63
CA ILE A 49 10.75 30.43 -0.79
C ILE A 49 12.27 30.58 -0.86
N GLY A 50 12.96 29.80 -1.71
CA GLY A 50 14.39 30.01 -2.00
C GLY A 50 15.38 29.38 -1.02
N GLY A 51 15.05 28.22 -0.43
CA GLY A 51 15.90 27.53 0.56
C GLY A 51 15.54 27.89 2.00
N ARG A 52 15.88 27.02 2.96
CA ARG A 52 15.44 27.20 4.35
C ARG A 52 16.22 28.31 5.06
N PRO A 53 15.56 29.41 5.49
CA PRO A 53 16.25 30.48 6.21
C PRO A 53 16.68 30.07 7.62
N ASN A 54 16.06 29.05 8.20
CA ASN A 54 16.44 28.45 9.47
C ASN A 54 16.64 26.94 9.29
N ALA A 55 17.89 26.47 9.45
CA ALA A 55 18.24 25.05 9.29
C ALA A 55 17.56 24.13 10.33
N THR A 56 17.03 24.69 11.42
CA THR A 56 16.32 23.95 12.49
C THR A 56 14.79 23.97 12.34
N ASP A 57 14.28 24.69 11.34
CA ASP A 57 12.87 24.67 10.97
C ASP A 57 12.57 23.38 10.19
N ALA A 58 12.23 22.34 10.94
CA ALA A 58 12.09 20.98 10.46
C ALA A 58 10.79 20.37 10.97
N TYR A 59 10.29 19.37 10.25
CA TYR A 59 9.13 18.59 10.67
C TYR A 59 9.36 17.97 12.05
N ARG A 60 8.43 18.23 12.98
CA ARG A 60 8.36 17.59 14.30
C ARG A 60 7.05 16.85 14.40
N TYR A 61 7.13 15.58 14.75
CA TYR A 61 5.98 14.70 14.77
C TYR A 61 6.27 13.49 15.62
N LEU A 62 5.25 12.69 15.89
CA LEU A 62 5.41 11.35 16.41
C LEU A 62 4.42 10.40 15.74
N VAL A 63 4.81 9.13 15.67
CA VAL A 63 3.91 8.05 15.26
C VAL A 63 3.61 7.18 16.46
N GLU A 64 2.33 6.89 16.66
CA GLU A 64 1.85 5.94 17.65
C GLU A 64 1.13 4.79 16.97
N TRP A 65 1.07 3.67 17.66
CA TRP A 65 0.30 2.50 17.27
C TRP A 65 -0.55 2.01 18.44
N ARG A 66 -1.55 1.19 18.12
CA ARG A 66 -2.33 0.47 19.13
C ARG A 66 -2.80 -0.87 18.58
N ALA A 67 -3.21 -1.77 19.46
CA ALA A 67 -3.80 -3.05 19.08
C ALA A 67 -5.18 -2.85 18.40
N PRO A 68 -5.69 -3.85 17.66
CA PRO A 68 -7.03 -3.79 17.08
C PRO A 68 -8.07 -3.50 18.16
N THR A 69 -9.09 -2.73 17.79
CA THR A 69 -10.22 -2.53 18.68
C THR A 69 -11.04 -3.82 18.67
N VAL A 70 -11.05 -4.54 19.79
CA VAL A 70 -11.91 -5.70 19.95
C VAL A 70 -13.31 -5.22 20.29
N GLU A 71 -14.32 -5.78 19.62
CA GLU A 71 -15.69 -5.62 20.08
C GLU A 71 -15.85 -6.38 21.40
N ALA A 72 -16.44 -5.75 22.41
CA ALA A 72 -16.99 -6.50 23.54
C ALA A 72 -18.04 -7.47 22.98
N THR A 73 -17.85 -8.77 23.17
CA THR A 73 -18.61 -9.81 22.45
C THR A 73 -20.12 -9.68 22.59
N ALA A 74 -20.80 -9.46 21.47
CA ALA A 74 -22.02 -10.17 21.08
C ALA A 74 -21.96 -10.41 19.57
N SER A 75 -22.13 -11.66 19.17
CA SER A 75 -21.93 -12.20 17.82
C SER A 75 -22.56 -11.37 16.69
N GLY A 76 -21.74 -10.94 15.71
CA GLY A 76 -22.23 -10.45 14.42
C GLY A 76 -21.18 -9.63 13.66
N ALA A 77 -20.89 -10.01 12.41
CA ALA A 77 -19.92 -9.33 11.56
C ALA A 77 -20.32 -7.87 11.26
N VAL A 78 -19.34 -6.95 11.22
CA VAL A 78 -19.58 -5.53 10.87
C VAL A 78 -18.56 -4.98 9.89
N ALA A 79 -19.09 -4.20 8.96
CA ALA A 79 -18.42 -3.58 7.82
C ALA A 79 -17.41 -2.49 8.23
N ALA A 80 -16.40 -2.33 7.37
CA ALA A 80 -15.25 -1.48 7.62
C ALA A 80 -15.47 -0.03 7.14
N GLY A 81 -15.61 0.89 8.09
CA GLY A 81 -15.67 2.34 7.86
C GLY A 81 -14.38 3.06 8.26
N TRP A 82 -14.12 4.21 7.65
CA TRP A 82 -12.96 5.07 7.92
C TRP A 82 -13.33 6.08 9.02
N ALA A 83 -12.43 6.34 9.97
CA ALA A 83 -12.59 7.44 10.93
C ALA A 83 -11.58 8.56 10.62
N ILE A 84 -12.08 9.76 10.33
CA ILE A 84 -11.31 11.01 10.27
C ILE A 84 -11.76 11.83 11.49
N GLY A 85 -10.82 12.27 12.32
CA GLY A 85 -11.11 13.18 13.43
C GLY A 85 -10.29 14.46 13.30
N THR A 86 -10.95 15.60 13.51
CA THR A 86 -10.32 16.90 13.78
C THR A 86 -10.65 17.28 15.22
N ASN A 87 -9.77 18.00 15.92
CA ASN A 87 -10.10 18.56 17.22
C ASN A 87 -11.12 19.69 17.04
N SER A 88 -12.41 19.39 17.15
CA SER A 88 -13.44 20.37 17.40
C SER A 88 -13.88 20.20 18.85
N ALA A 89 -13.30 20.97 19.76
CA ALA A 89 -13.86 21.16 21.08
C ALA A 89 -15.21 21.88 20.91
N ALA A 90 -16.32 21.16 21.01
CA ALA A 90 -17.66 21.72 21.06
C ALA A 90 -18.35 21.24 22.35
N THR A 91 -18.54 22.20 23.25
CA THR A 91 -19.42 22.17 24.41
C THR A 91 -20.88 21.99 23.99
N GLY A 92 -21.64 21.10 24.63
CA GLY A 92 -23.08 20.95 24.40
C GLY A 92 -23.72 19.79 25.16
N SER A 93 -24.73 20.10 25.98
CA SER A 93 -25.47 19.23 26.88
C SER A 93 -26.59 18.40 26.23
N ALA A 94 -26.78 17.18 26.77
CA ALA A 94 -27.99 16.35 26.91
C ALA A 94 -28.98 16.16 25.74
N GLY A 95 -29.21 14.88 25.40
CA GLY A 95 -30.38 14.40 24.66
C GLY A 95 -30.30 12.88 24.44
N ALA A 96 -30.94 12.09 25.30
CA ALA A 96 -30.95 10.63 25.22
C ALA A 96 -31.99 10.14 24.18
N MET A 97 -31.58 9.25 23.27
CA MET A 97 -32.44 8.19 22.73
C MET A 97 -31.57 7.04 22.20
N GLY A 98 -31.98 5.81 22.52
CA GLY A 98 -31.11 4.66 22.62
C GLY A 98 -30.75 3.95 21.31
N THR A 99 -29.52 3.44 21.31
CA THR A 99 -29.15 2.08 20.93
C THR A 99 -28.02 1.70 21.88
N ALA A 100 -28.05 0.54 22.52
CA ALA A 100 -26.93 0.08 23.34
C ALA A 100 -25.69 -0.06 22.43
N ALA A 101 -24.82 0.95 22.45
CA ALA A 101 -23.55 0.87 21.74
C ALA A 101 -22.76 -0.27 22.36
N VAL A 102 -22.50 -1.32 21.57
CA VAL A 102 -21.52 -2.35 21.93
C VAL A 102 -20.23 -1.62 22.26
N GLY A 103 -19.84 -1.63 23.54
CA GLY A 103 -18.72 -0.84 24.04
C GLY A 103 -17.42 -1.32 23.42
N ARG A 104 -16.96 -0.68 22.35
CA ARG A 104 -15.64 -0.90 21.77
C ARG A 104 -14.60 -0.22 22.67
N VAL A 105 -13.79 -1.03 23.37
CA VAL A 105 -12.68 -0.52 24.19
C VAL A 105 -11.42 -0.52 23.35
N ALA A 106 -10.95 0.66 22.93
CA ALA A 106 -9.68 0.79 22.24
C ALA A 106 -8.52 0.77 23.24
N SER A 107 -7.45 0.02 22.93
CA SER A 107 -6.21 0.05 23.71
C SER A 107 -5.53 1.43 23.63
N ALA A 108 -4.75 1.78 24.66
CA ALA A 108 -3.95 2.99 24.68
C ALA A 108 -2.94 3.05 23.52
N TRP A 109 -2.70 4.26 23.03
CA TRP A 109 -1.65 4.54 22.04
C TRP A 109 -0.27 4.36 22.65
N LYS A 110 0.63 3.75 21.88
CA LYS A 110 2.04 3.55 22.22
C LYS A 110 2.89 4.17 21.12
N VAL A 111 3.92 4.92 21.49
CA VAL A 111 4.85 5.50 20.50
C VAL A 111 5.58 4.39 19.76
N VAL A 112 5.68 4.50 18.43
CA VAL A 112 6.46 3.59 17.60
C VAL A 112 7.96 3.85 17.85
N PRO A 113 8.77 2.82 18.15
CA PRO A 113 10.21 2.98 18.34
C PRO A 113 10.88 3.70 17.16
N GLY A 114 11.73 4.69 17.44
CA GLY A 114 12.43 5.48 16.41
C GLY A 114 11.60 6.57 15.74
N LEU A 115 10.30 6.68 16.03
CA LEU A 115 9.39 7.66 15.44
C LEU A 115 8.82 8.64 16.48
N ASN A 116 9.63 9.01 17.47
CA ASN A 116 9.41 10.21 18.27
C ASN A 116 10.38 11.32 17.80
N LEU A 117 9.89 12.20 16.93
CA LEU A 117 10.64 13.30 16.36
C LEU A 117 10.11 14.66 16.86
N SER A 118 9.58 14.68 18.08
CA SER A 118 8.98 15.87 18.70
C SER A 118 9.93 17.05 18.90
N VAL A 119 11.24 16.79 18.97
CA VAL A 119 12.31 17.80 19.10
C VAL A 119 13.25 17.82 17.89
N ASN A 120 12.83 17.23 16.77
CA ASN A 120 13.67 17.13 15.58
C ASN A 120 14.03 18.51 15.00
N THR A 121 15.28 18.61 14.55
CA THR A 121 15.86 19.79 13.89
C THR A 121 16.41 19.46 12.50
N LEU A 122 16.41 18.19 12.10
CA LEU A 122 16.95 17.74 10.83
C LEU A 122 15.87 17.68 9.76
N ASP A 123 16.21 18.11 8.55
CA ASP A 123 15.30 18.02 7.44
C ASP A 123 15.14 16.57 6.95
N ARG A 124 13.98 15.95 7.24
CA ARG A 124 13.68 14.56 6.88
C ARG A 124 12.23 14.40 6.40
N PRO A 125 11.86 15.01 5.25
CA PRO A 125 10.47 15.09 4.78
C PRO A 125 9.96 13.77 4.19
N HIS A 126 10.86 12.82 3.91
CA HIS A 126 10.54 11.52 3.29
C HIS A 126 11.19 10.38 4.09
N THR A 127 11.01 10.38 5.41
CA THR A 127 11.70 9.43 6.30
C THR A 127 11.15 8.02 6.09
N TYR A 128 12.04 7.08 5.78
CA TYR A 128 11.81 5.64 5.91
C TYR A 128 12.49 5.15 7.19
N VAL A 129 11.75 4.48 8.07
CA VAL A 129 12.27 3.89 9.30
C VAL A 129 11.98 2.41 9.29
N GLU A 130 13.04 1.61 9.20
CA GLU A 130 13.01 0.19 9.53
C GLU A 130 13.11 0.01 11.04
N LEU A 131 12.21 -0.79 11.61
CA LEU A 131 12.18 -1.04 13.04
C LEU A 131 13.23 -2.09 13.39
N SER A 132 13.98 -1.85 14.46
CA SER A 132 14.99 -2.81 14.95
C SER A 132 14.38 -4.14 15.41
N ALA A 133 13.09 -4.13 15.77
CA ALA A 133 12.26 -5.30 15.99
C ALA A 133 10.85 -5.04 15.42
N PRO A 134 10.19 -6.05 14.81
CA PRO A 134 8.84 -5.87 14.29
C PRO A 134 7.84 -5.53 15.41
N LEU A 135 6.90 -4.65 15.13
CA LEU A 135 5.74 -4.44 16.00
C LEU A 135 4.68 -5.49 15.67
N GLU A 136 4.40 -6.36 16.64
CA GLU A 136 3.34 -7.36 16.52
C GLU A 136 2.01 -6.83 17.08
N GLY A 137 0.91 -7.30 16.50
CA GLY A 137 -0.42 -6.96 17.03
C GLY A 137 -0.89 -5.56 16.67
N VAL A 138 -0.37 -4.95 15.60
CA VAL A 138 -0.73 -3.58 15.21
C VAL A 138 -2.09 -3.56 14.54
N GLY A 139 -3.04 -2.80 15.12
CA GLY A 139 -4.38 -2.62 14.56
C GLY A 139 -4.63 -1.21 14.01
N ALA A 140 -3.92 -0.21 14.52
CA ALA A 140 -4.00 1.14 13.99
C ALA A 140 -2.70 1.90 14.22
N LEU A 141 -2.43 2.88 13.35
CA LEU A 141 -1.36 3.86 13.53
C LEU A 141 -1.91 5.28 13.47
N ARG A 142 -1.25 6.20 14.18
CA ARG A 142 -1.55 7.63 14.18
C ARG A 142 -0.27 8.43 14.02
N LEU A 143 -0.23 9.30 13.03
CA LEU A 143 0.77 10.35 12.88
C LEU A 143 0.23 11.65 13.47
N THR A 144 0.95 12.23 14.42
CA THR A 144 0.61 13.53 15.02
C THR A 144 1.68 14.55 14.65
N GLY A 145 1.29 15.60 13.94
CA GLY A 145 2.16 16.72 13.60
C GLY A 145 2.26 17.71 14.75
N LEU A 146 3.48 18.08 15.14
CA LEU A 146 3.75 19.01 16.24
C LEU A 146 4.33 20.34 15.76
N HIS A 147 5.04 20.33 14.63
CA HIS A 147 5.55 21.52 13.96
C HIS A 147 5.90 21.21 12.50
N GLN A 148 5.68 22.18 11.62
CA GLN A 148 5.87 22.06 10.18
C GLN A 148 6.63 23.29 9.68
N PRO A 149 7.61 23.11 8.77
CA PRO A 149 8.41 24.23 8.27
C PRO A 149 7.56 25.33 7.65
N GLY A 150 7.96 26.59 7.84
CA GLY A 150 7.35 27.73 7.15
C GLY A 150 5.86 27.94 7.45
N GLY A 151 5.38 27.49 8.62
CA GLY A 151 3.97 27.60 8.99
C GLY A 151 3.03 26.74 8.16
N ALA A 152 3.57 25.72 7.47
CA ALA A 152 2.78 24.80 6.67
C ALA A 152 1.78 24.01 7.53
N ARG A 153 0.75 23.47 6.88
CA ARG A 153 -0.18 22.54 7.53
C ARG A 153 0.47 21.16 7.64
N LEU A 154 -0.03 20.31 8.55
CA LEU A 154 0.29 18.89 8.47
C LEU A 154 -0.28 18.35 7.15
N SER A 155 0.58 18.06 6.19
CA SER A 155 0.17 17.49 4.91
C SER A 155 1.03 16.30 4.52
N ILE A 156 0.38 15.24 4.03
CA ILE A 156 0.94 13.92 3.82
C ILE A 156 0.55 13.44 2.42
N SER A 157 1.55 13.22 1.57
CA SER A 157 1.41 12.61 0.24
C SER A 157 1.64 11.09 0.27
N GLY A 158 2.14 10.55 1.39
CA GLY A 158 2.27 9.12 1.57
C GLY A 158 2.50 8.73 3.03
N PHE A 159 1.64 7.90 3.59
CA PHE A 159 1.85 7.25 4.88
C PHE A 159 1.84 5.73 4.68
N ARG A 160 3.03 5.16 4.48
CA ARG A 160 3.22 3.77 4.09
C ARG A 160 3.63 2.94 5.30
N ILE A 161 2.97 1.80 5.46
CA ILE A 161 3.19 0.86 6.55
C ILE A 161 3.58 -0.46 5.92
N PHE A 162 4.80 -0.91 6.16
CA PHE A 162 5.35 -2.14 5.61
C PHE A 162 5.23 -3.23 6.64
N GLY A 163 4.53 -4.31 6.29
CA GLY A 163 4.19 -5.35 7.22
C GLY A 163 3.54 -6.55 6.55
N ILE A 164 3.21 -7.54 7.37
CA ILE A 164 2.49 -8.74 6.98
C ILE A 164 1.24 -8.84 7.86
N GLY A 165 0.11 -9.16 7.27
CA GLY A 165 -1.10 -9.41 8.03
C GLY A 165 -2.36 -9.37 7.17
N PRO A 166 -3.55 -9.58 7.77
CA PRO A 166 -3.73 -9.81 9.20
C PRO A 166 -3.17 -11.16 9.68
N VAL A 167 -2.65 -11.20 10.91
CA VAL A 167 -2.16 -12.41 11.59
C VAL A 167 -3.23 -13.50 11.55
N GLY A 168 -2.84 -14.72 11.17
CA GLY A 168 -3.75 -15.85 10.98
C GLY A 168 -4.40 -15.92 9.60
N GLY A 169 -4.16 -14.95 8.72
CA GLY A 169 -4.54 -15.02 7.32
C GLY A 169 -3.77 -16.08 6.53
N SER A 170 -4.21 -16.33 5.29
CA SER A 170 -3.54 -17.22 4.35
C SER A 170 -3.17 -16.47 3.07
N PRO A 171 -2.06 -16.83 2.39
CA PRO A 171 -1.77 -16.38 1.05
C PRO A 171 -2.94 -16.68 0.10
N PRO A 172 -3.07 -15.96 -1.02
CA PRO A 172 -4.18 -16.17 -1.93
C PRO A 172 -4.13 -17.56 -2.55
N ALA A 173 -5.26 -18.03 -3.08
CA ALA A 173 -5.26 -19.22 -3.91
C ALA A 173 -4.34 -19.01 -5.13
N ARG A 174 -3.83 -20.12 -5.67
CA ARG A 174 -3.03 -20.08 -6.90
C ARG A 174 -3.93 -19.74 -8.09
N VAL A 175 -3.45 -18.90 -9.02
CA VAL A 175 -4.08 -18.77 -10.34
C VAL A 175 -3.99 -20.11 -11.07
N THR A 176 -5.14 -20.65 -11.49
CA THR A 176 -5.18 -21.92 -12.21
C THR A 176 -4.45 -21.79 -13.54
N ALA A 177 -3.44 -22.62 -13.78
CA ALA A 177 -2.63 -22.59 -15.01
C ALA A 177 -3.49 -22.65 -16.28
N ALA A 178 -4.49 -23.54 -16.29
CA ALA A 178 -5.44 -23.69 -17.38
C ALA A 178 -6.39 -22.49 -17.57
N SER A 179 -6.34 -21.46 -16.74
CA SER A 179 -7.09 -20.20 -16.94
C SER A 179 -6.27 -19.10 -17.61
N VAL A 180 -4.95 -19.21 -17.61
CA VAL A 180 -4.07 -18.21 -18.20
C VAL A 180 -4.15 -18.33 -19.73
N ARG A 181 -4.42 -17.21 -20.41
CA ARG A 181 -4.42 -17.11 -21.87
C ARG A 181 -3.52 -15.95 -22.26
N VAL A 182 -2.79 -16.12 -23.35
CA VAL A 182 -1.94 -15.09 -23.94
C VAL A 182 -2.26 -15.01 -25.42
N ALA A 183 -2.70 -13.84 -25.87
CA ALA A 183 -3.01 -13.58 -27.28
C ALA A 183 -2.05 -12.50 -27.78
N ARG A 184 -1.21 -12.85 -28.77
CA ARG A 184 -0.36 -11.87 -29.46
C ARG A 184 -1.24 -11.07 -30.43
N ASP A 185 -1.04 -9.76 -30.48
CA ASP A 185 -1.70 -8.92 -31.46
C ASP A 185 -1.18 -9.27 -32.87
N THR A 186 -2.10 -9.44 -33.83
CA THR A 186 -1.78 -9.79 -35.22
C THR A 186 -1.25 -8.60 -36.02
N ALA A 187 -1.61 -7.38 -35.64
CA ALA A 187 -1.13 -6.13 -36.25
C ALA A 187 0.18 -5.65 -35.62
N ASP A 188 0.40 -5.88 -34.33
CA ASP A 188 1.69 -5.62 -33.67
C ASP A 188 2.19 -6.85 -32.87
N PRO A 189 3.09 -7.67 -33.43
CA PRO A 189 3.58 -8.86 -32.74
C PRO A 189 4.45 -8.57 -31.51
N ARG A 190 4.73 -7.31 -31.19
CA ARG A 190 5.42 -6.89 -29.96
C ARG A 190 4.44 -6.64 -28.80
N HIS A 191 3.14 -6.73 -29.09
CA HIS A 191 2.06 -6.61 -28.14
C HIS A 191 1.39 -7.98 -27.93
N ALA A 192 1.14 -8.33 -26.66
CA ALA A 192 0.23 -9.40 -26.30
C ALA A 192 -0.69 -8.98 -25.15
N THR A 193 -1.93 -9.48 -25.18
CA THR A 193 -2.87 -9.39 -24.05
C THR A 193 -2.81 -10.70 -23.26
N VAL A 194 -2.61 -10.59 -21.94
CA VAL A 194 -2.61 -11.72 -21.01
C VAL A 194 -3.88 -11.64 -20.17
N THR A 195 -4.65 -12.73 -20.10
CA THR A 195 -5.87 -12.83 -19.27
C THR A 195 -5.83 -14.07 -18.38
N TRP A 196 -6.46 -14.02 -17.20
CA TRP A 196 -6.55 -15.15 -16.28
C TRP A 196 -7.88 -15.16 -15.51
N ALA A 197 -8.18 -16.27 -14.81
CA ALA A 197 -9.28 -16.30 -13.86
C ALA A 197 -8.86 -15.72 -12.51
N ALA A 198 -9.78 -15.01 -11.84
CA ALA A 198 -9.54 -14.51 -10.50
C ALA A 198 -9.25 -15.65 -9.51
N ALA A 199 -8.20 -15.48 -8.70
CA ALA A 199 -7.87 -16.36 -7.60
C ALA A 199 -8.48 -15.86 -6.27
N ALA A 200 -9.07 -16.77 -5.50
CA ALA A 200 -9.68 -16.45 -4.22
C ALA A 200 -8.67 -15.82 -3.25
N GLY A 201 -9.06 -14.72 -2.61
CA GLY A 201 -8.23 -14.01 -1.63
C GLY A 201 -7.09 -13.18 -2.21
N ALA A 202 -6.99 -13.03 -3.54
CA ALA A 202 -6.02 -12.16 -4.19
C ALA A 202 -6.48 -10.69 -4.14
N GLU A 203 -5.55 -9.79 -3.79
CA GLU A 203 -5.75 -8.34 -3.84
C GLU A 203 -5.23 -7.76 -5.16
N PHE A 204 -4.14 -8.35 -5.69
CA PHE A 204 -3.58 -8.01 -6.99
C PHE A 204 -2.81 -9.20 -7.58
N TYR A 205 -2.34 -9.03 -8.81
CA TYR A 205 -1.58 -10.03 -9.54
C TYR A 205 -0.25 -9.50 -10.03
N VAL A 206 0.72 -10.39 -10.16
CA VAL A 206 2.00 -10.11 -10.84
C VAL A 206 2.13 -11.05 -12.03
N VAL A 207 2.08 -10.49 -13.23
CA VAL A 207 2.31 -11.23 -14.48
C VAL A 207 3.81 -11.25 -14.75
N ARG A 208 4.45 -12.40 -14.59
CA ARG A 208 5.88 -12.60 -14.90
C ARG A 208 6.04 -13.20 -16.28
N TYR A 209 7.03 -12.73 -17.04
CA TYR A 209 7.29 -13.24 -18.39
C TYR A 209 8.77 -13.20 -18.76
N GLY A 210 9.13 -14.00 -19.76
CA GLY A 210 10.48 -14.05 -20.29
C GLY A 210 10.60 -14.91 -21.55
N VAL A 211 11.73 -14.79 -22.24
CA VAL A 211 11.99 -15.53 -23.47
C VAL A 211 12.08 -17.03 -23.16
N VAL A 212 11.47 -17.85 -24.01
CA VAL A 212 11.57 -19.30 -23.88
C VAL A 212 13.02 -19.73 -24.11
N ALA A 213 13.64 -20.33 -23.09
CA ALA A 213 14.99 -20.87 -23.20
C ALA A 213 14.95 -22.30 -23.75
N SER A 214 15.69 -22.56 -24.84
CA SER A 214 15.92 -23.92 -25.32
C SER A 214 16.95 -24.63 -24.44
N GLY A 215 16.60 -25.79 -23.89
CA GLY A 215 17.55 -26.67 -23.18
C GLY A 215 17.91 -26.26 -21.74
N ALA A 216 17.21 -25.29 -21.14
CA ALA A 216 17.48 -24.87 -19.77
C ALA A 216 16.98 -25.92 -18.75
N ALA A 217 17.90 -26.43 -17.91
CA ALA A 217 17.59 -27.41 -16.86
C ALA A 217 16.56 -26.91 -15.81
N LYS A 218 16.34 -25.60 -15.72
CA LYS A 218 15.41 -24.95 -14.77
C LYS A 218 14.18 -24.31 -15.43
N GLY A 219 13.91 -24.62 -16.71
CA GLY A 219 12.85 -23.97 -17.49
C GLY A 219 13.24 -22.54 -17.94
N SER A 220 12.27 -21.81 -18.46
CA SER A 220 12.50 -20.46 -19.01
C SER A 220 12.57 -19.40 -17.89
N PRO A 221 13.59 -18.53 -17.86
CA PRO A 221 13.68 -17.49 -16.84
C PRO A 221 12.62 -16.41 -17.10
N LEU A 222 11.81 -16.09 -16.08
CA LEU A 222 10.80 -15.03 -16.15
C LEU A 222 11.35 -13.75 -15.53
N THR A 223 12.11 -12.99 -16.31
CA THR A 223 12.90 -11.83 -15.84
C THR A 223 12.15 -10.50 -15.85
N HIS A 224 10.96 -10.44 -16.45
CA HIS A 224 10.14 -9.24 -16.52
C HIS A 224 8.82 -9.44 -15.79
N ASN A 225 8.19 -8.35 -15.34
CA ASN A 225 6.91 -8.42 -14.67
C ASN A 225 6.02 -7.17 -14.87
N TYR A 226 4.71 -7.36 -14.72
CA TYR A 226 3.70 -6.31 -14.59
C TYR A 226 2.87 -6.56 -13.33
N GLN A 227 2.67 -5.52 -12.52
CA GLN A 227 1.76 -5.54 -11.38
C GLN A 227 0.38 -5.03 -11.80
N VAL A 228 -0.67 -5.77 -11.47
CA VAL A 228 -2.03 -5.53 -11.97
C VAL A 228 -3.02 -5.51 -10.80
N TYR A 229 -3.64 -4.35 -10.58
CA TYR A 229 -4.67 -4.15 -9.57
C TYR A 229 -6.07 -4.15 -10.18
N GLY A 230 -7.05 -4.72 -9.47
CA GLY A 230 -8.48 -4.61 -9.82
C GLY A 230 -8.89 -5.24 -11.16
N ALA A 231 -8.00 -5.96 -11.83
CA ALA A 231 -8.22 -6.56 -13.13
C ALA A 231 -7.58 -7.95 -13.23
N THR A 232 -8.12 -8.77 -14.14
CA THR A 232 -7.57 -10.09 -14.49
C THR A 232 -7.06 -10.14 -15.94
N SER A 233 -6.62 -8.98 -16.44
CA SER A 233 -6.07 -8.80 -17.78
C SER A 233 -5.01 -7.70 -17.78
N THR A 234 -3.99 -7.83 -18.63
CA THR A 234 -3.05 -6.74 -18.92
C THR A 234 -2.49 -6.84 -20.35
N ASP A 235 -2.19 -5.69 -20.92
CA ASP A 235 -1.42 -5.60 -22.15
C ASP A 235 0.08 -5.53 -21.85
N ILE A 236 0.85 -6.33 -22.59
CA ILE A 236 2.31 -6.31 -22.56
C ILE A 236 2.77 -5.80 -23.92
N ARG A 237 3.33 -4.60 -23.95
CA ARG A 237 3.82 -3.92 -25.17
C ARG A 237 5.35 -3.92 -25.30
N ALA A 238 6.00 -4.87 -24.63
CA ALA A 238 7.45 -4.96 -24.49
C ALA A 238 7.98 -6.32 -24.96
N LEU A 239 7.34 -6.92 -25.98
CA LEU A 239 7.80 -8.17 -26.59
C LEU A 239 8.63 -7.89 -27.84
N VAL A 240 9.41 -8.89 -28.24
CA VAL A 240 10.11 -8.91 -29.52
C VAL A 240 9.34 -9.81 -30.50
N ALA A 241 9.18 -9.35 -31.74
CA ALA A 241 8.58 -10.12 -32.82
C ALA A 241 9.45 -11.36 -33.14
N GLY A 242 8.83 -12.48 -33.49
CA GLY A 242 9.50 -13.73 -33.83
C GLY A 242 10.08 -14.50 -32.64
N ILE A 243 9.94 -13.99 -31.40
CA ILE A 243 10.46 -14.64 -30.19
C ILE A 243 9.34 -15.29 -29.39
N ALA A 244 9.54 -16.54 -28.97
CA ALA A 244 8.61 -17.22 -28.07
C ALA A 244 8.79 -16.77 -26.62
N TYR A 245 7.68 -16.62 -25.90
CA TYR A 245 7.66 -16.20 -24.50
C TYR A 245 6.92 -17.20 -23.61
N SER A 246 7.37 -17.29 -22.36
CA SER A 246 6.69 -17.98 -21.26
C SER A 246 6.12 -16.96 -20.28
N PHE A 247 4.98 -17.30 -19.68
CA PHE A 247 4.24 -16.43 -18.77
C PHE A 247 3.82 -17.20 -17.52
N ALA A 248 3.80 -16.53 -16.38
CA ALA A 248 3.17 -16.99 -15.14
C ALA A 248 2.39 -15.82 -14.52
N VAL A 249 1.28 -16.12 -13.85
CA VAL A 249 0.52 -15.12 -13.10
C VAL A 249 0.53 -15.52 -11.63
N ASP A 250 1.19 -14.72 -10.80
CA ASP A 250 1.21 -14.88 -9.36
C ASP A 250 0.03 -14.11 -8.75
N ALA A 251 -0.58 -14.68 -7.71
CA ALA A 251 -1.58 -13.99 -6.90
C ALA A 251 -0.91 -13.44 -5.64
N VAL A 252 -1.28 -12.22 -5.25
CA VAL A 252 -0.71 -11.54 -4.08
C VAL A 252 -1.81 -11.00 -3.18
N ASN A 253 -1.61 -11.11 -1.87
CA ASN A 253 -2.33 -10.35 -0.86
C ASN A 253 -1.38 -9.91 0.26
N SER A 254 -1.91 -9.24 1.26
CA SER A 254 -1.21 -8.75 2.45
C SER A 254 -0.53 -9.83 3.33
N ILE A 255 -0.82 -11.12 3.09
CA ILE A 255 -0.17 -12.26 3.77
C ILE A 255 1.03 -12.78 2.97
N GLY A 256 0.96 -12.71 1.63
CA GLY A 256 2.06 -13.13 0.79
C GLY A 256 1.68 -13.42 -0.66
N VAL A 257 2.59 -14.13 -1.32
CA VAL A 257 2.53 -14.43 -2.75
C VAL A 257 2.31 -15.93 -2.95
N THR A 258 1.36 -16.28 -3.81
CA THR A 258 1.22 -17.64 -4.35
C THR A 258 1.64 -17.64 -5.81
N LEU A 259 2.79 -18.27 -6.09
CA LEU A 259 3.37 -18.29 -7.43
C LEU A 259 2.48 -19.03 -8.43
N GLY A 260 2.33 -18.48 -9.63
CA GLY A 260 1.76 -19.15 -10.78
C GLY A 260 2.71 -20.21 -11.36
N VAL A 261 2.16 -21.15 -12.11
CA VAL A 261 2.97 -22.09 -12.90
C VAL A 261 3.31 -21.43 -14.22
N ALA A 262 4.59 -21.42 -14.59
CA ALA A 262 5.02 -20.95 -15.90
C ALA A 262 4.40 -21.83 -16.99
N GLN A 263 3.66 -21.20 -17.90
CA GLN A 263 3.14 -21.85 -19.11
C GLN A 263 4.12 -21.58 -20.26
N THR A 264 4.46 -22.62 -21.00
CA THR A 264 5.05 -22.46 -22.34
C THR A 264 3.87 -22.32 -23.29
N THR A 265 3.59 -21.11 -23.81
CA THR A 265 2.86 -20.89 -25.09
C THR A 265 2.44 -19.43 -25.28
N LEU A 266 3.39 -18.58 -25.65
CA LEU A 266 3.14 -17.67 -26.77
C LEU A 266 4.17 -18.03 -27.84
N PRO A 267 3.80 -18.78 -28.89
CA PRO A 267 4.75 -19.19 -29.90
C PRO A 267 5.37 -17.95 -30.57
N ALA A 268 6.55 -18.16 -31.17
CA ALA A 268 7.05 -17.23 -32.16
C ALA A 268 5.97 -17.07 -33.24
N ASN A 269 5.61 -15.83 -33.58
CA ASN A 269 4.81 -15.63 -34.78
C ASN A 269 5.69 -15.92 -36.00
N SER A 270 5.10 -16.47 -37.05
CA SER A 270 5.73 -16.50 -38.37
C SER A 270 5.86 -15.05 -38.84
N VAL A 271 7.05 -14.48 -38.71
CA VAL A 271 7.40 -13.25 -39.43
C VAL A 271 7.86 -13.73 -40.81
N PRO A 272 7.26 -13.28 -41.92
CA PRO A 272 7.88 -13.47 -43.23
C PRO A 272 9.27 -12.83 -43.16
N HIS A 273 10.31 -13.65 -43.24
CA HIS A 273 11.63 -13.14 -43.59
C HIS A 273 11.49 -12.58 -45.02
N ASP A 274 11.75 -11.29 -45.17
CA ASP A 274 11.76 -10.50 -46.41
C ASP A 274 10.44 -9.78 -46.78
N ALA A 275 10.39 -8.50 -46.43
CA ALA A 275 9.78 -7.41 -47.21
C ALA A 275 10.47 -6.08 -46.85
#